data_AF-A0A0G4KJB9-F1
#
_entry.id   AF-A0A0G4KJB9-F1
#
_cell.length_a   1.000
_cell.length_b   1.000
_cell.length_c   1.000
_cell.angle_alpha   90.00
_cell.angle_beta   90.00
_cell.angle_gamma   90.00
#
_symmetry.space_group_name_H-M   'P 1'
#
loop_
_entity.id
_entity.type
_entity.pdbx_description
1 polymer ?
#
loop_
_entity_poly.entity_id
_entity_poly.type
_entity_poly.pdbx_seq_one_letter_code
_entity_poly.pdbx_strand_id
1 'polypeptide(L)'
;MSIVTSGILCYLYDESQTDIEYKSSEFWQHYLKQEFADTRTYAVTCEVSPDGSRRRVDMVVKRYDMNHHTMSALLWVECKRPGGSVREVEEQALDAAKRCVDMDDLLFIYTMTTVGVSFRVWFYEKTANELRAFHGQSSFADRSQYIDADSEDAWVLPLCLEMVKTEAPLRDAPTLPSQSLGDLQGVGTSQQPGAQSQDDPSEQPTSSSRPHQQSVPHMEGPSTDHAPPVRVRVRLEPHTFHPNKYFFKDIRGKTRETTRKDWSHIKLDGKKEWAYWGKKTMYISDIDIV
;
A
#
# COMPACT_ATOMS: atom_id res chain seq x y z
N MET A 1 1.07 5.98 -24.35
CA MET A 1 2.24 5.08 -24.49
C MET A 1 1.76 3.64 -24.45
N SER A 2 1.98 2.90 -25.53
CA SER A 2 1.71 1.45 -25.65
C SER A 2 2.64 0.64 -24.73
N ILE A 3 2.17 -0.52 -24.26
CA ILE A 3 3.00 -1.50 -23.53
C ILE A 3 3.60 -2.57 -24.47
N VAL A 4 3.21 -2.58 -25.74
CA VAL A 4 3.74 -3.46 -26.79
C VAL A 4 5.07 -2.88 -27.30
N THR A 5 6.12 -3.02 -26.48
CA THR A 5 7.39 -2.27 -26.64
C THR A 5 8.53 -3.07 -27.26
N SER A 6 8.37 -4.38 -27.45
CA SER A 6 9.40 -5.26 -27.99
C SER A 6 8.89 -6.09 -29.17
N GLY A 7 9.79 -6.53 -30.05
CA GLY A 7 9.40 -7.34 -31.22
C GLY A 7 8.67 -8.64 -30.84
N ILE A 8 8.99 -9.25 -29.70
CA ILE A 8 8.27 -10.43 -29.19
C ILE A 8 6.86 -10.04 -28.74
N LEU A 9 6.70 -8.92 -28.02
CA LEU A 9 5.37 -8.45 -27.62
C LEU A 9 4.52 -8.06 -28.84
N CYS A 10 5.09 -7.43 -29.86
CA CYS A 10 4.38 -7.15 -31.12
C CYS A 10 3.87 -8.46 -31.75
N TYR A 11 4.73 -9.47 -31.89
CA TYR A 11 4.34 -10.76 -32.45
C TYR A 11 3.23 -11.43 -31.63
N LEU A 12 3.36 -11.47 -30.31
CA LEU A 12 2.35 -12.07 -29.43
C LEU A 12 1.04 -11.29 -29.43
N TYR A 13 1.10 -9.96 -29.54
CA TYR A 13 -0.07 -9.10 -29.65
C TYR A 13 -0.84 -9.40 -30.94
N ASP A 14 -0.14 -9.51 -32.08
CA ASP A 14 -0.73 -9.84 -33.39
C ASP A 14 -1.36 -11.24 -33.37
N GLU A 15 -0.68 -12.24 -32.81
CA GLU A 15 -1.20 -13.60 -32.69
C GLU A 15 -2.47 -13.67 -31.81
N SER A 16 -2.53 -12.83 -30.77
CA SER A 16 -3.62 -12.76 -29.80
C SER A 16 -4.88 -12.05 -30.33
N GLN A 17 -4.84 -11.47 -31.53
CA GLN A 17 -6.03 -10.91 -32.19
C GLN A 17 -7.02 -12.01 -32.61
N THR A 18 -6.54 -13.26 -32.74
CA THR A 18 -7.42 -14.40 -32.97
C THR A 18 -8.22 -14.74 -31.70
N ASP A 19 -9.48 -15.18 -31.83
CA ASP A 19 -10.35 -15.47 -30.67
C ASP A 19 -10.00 -16.79 -29.95
N ILE A 20 -8.74 -16.89 -29.51
CA ILE A 20 -8.11 -18.07 -28.92
C ILE A 20 -7.48 -17.68 -27.58
N GLU A 21 -7.98 -18.27 -26.51
CA GLU A 21 -7.62 -17.88 -25.13
C GLU A 21 -6.14 -18.06 -24.80
N TYR A 22 -5.53 -19.19 -25.19
CA TYR A 22 -4.14 -19.47 -24.83
C TYR A 22 -3.15 -18.47 -25.44
N LYS A 23 -3.47 -17.88 -26.60
CA LYS A 23 -2.61 -16.87 -27.23
C LYS A 23 -2.63 -15.56 -26.45
N SER A 24 -3.82 -15.10 -26.07
CA SER A 24 -3.98 -13.95 -25.20
C SER A 24 -3.30 -14.16 -23.84
N SER A 25 -3.44 -15.36 -23.26
CA SER A 25 -2.72 -15.72 -22.03
C SER A 25 -1.20 -15.69 -22.22
N GLU A 26 -0.67 -16.20 -23.33
CA GLU A 26 0.77 -16.17 -23.63
C GLU A 26 1.32 -14.74 -23.72
N PHE A 27 0.59 -13.82 -24.36
CA PHE A 27 0.94 -12.39 -24.39
C PHE A 27 1.11 -11.82 -22.97
N TRP A 28 0.11 -12.01 -22.10
CA TRP A 28 0.15 -11.50 -20.73
C TRP A 28 1.21 -12.16 -19.87
N GLN A 29 1.42 -13.47 -20.02
CA GLN A 29 2.50 -14.19 -19.35
C GLN A 29 3.86 -13.62 -19.74
N HIS A 30 4.08 -13.34 -21.03
CA HIS A 30 5.34 -12.78 -21.50
C HIS A 30 5.56 -11.37 -20.96
N TYR A 31 4.54 -10.51 -21.04
CA TYR A 31 4.60 -9.15 -20.53
C TYR A 31 4.93 -9.12 -19.03
N LEU A 32 4.22 -9.90 -18.21
CA LEU A 32 4.48 -9.95 -16.76
C LEU A 32 5.86 -10.51 -16.44
N LYS A 33 6.36 -11.50 -17.19
CA LYS A 33 7.73 -12.01 -17.01
C LYS A 33 8.79 -10.96 -17.33
N GLN A 34 8.53 -10.06 -18.29
CA GLN A 34 9.41 -8.93 -18.57
C GLN A 34 9.38 -7.90 -17.44
N GLU A 35 8.20 -7.55 -16.94
CA GLU A 35 8.02 -6.56 -15.88
C GLU A 35 8.55 -7.04 -14.51
N PHE A 36 8.51 -8.34 -14.26
CA PHE A 36 8.99 -8.99 -13.04
C PHE A 36 10.23 -9.87 -13.31
N ALA A 37 11.18 -9.35 -14.10
CA ALA A 37 12.35 -10.10 -14.56
C ALA A 37 13.38 -10.45 -13.47
N ASP A 38 13.38 -9.79 -12.31
CA ASP A 38 14.26 -10.16 -11.19
C ASP A 38 13.79 -11.46 -10.53
N THR A 39 14.24 -12.58 -11.11
CA THR A 39 13.93 -13.94 -10.66
C THR A 39 14.42 -14.30 -9.26
N ARG A 40 15.26 -13.45 -8.63
CA ARG A 40 15.65 -13.62 -7.22
C ARG A 40 14.58 -13.09 -6.27
N THR A 41 13.77 -12.15 -6.74
CA THR A 41 12.77 -11.44 -5.94
C THR A 41 11.35 -11.83 -6.33
N TYR A 42 11.11 -12.08 -7.61
CA TYR A 42 9.77 -12.32 -8.15
C TYR A 42 9.66 -13.64 -8.89
N ALA A 43 8.46 -14.21 -8.88
CA ALA A 43 8.09 -15.32 -9.75
C ALA A 43 6.72 -15.05 -10.37
N VAL A 44 6.61 -15.30 -11.68
CA VAL A 44 5.34 -15.35 -12.40
C VAL A 44 4.99 -16.81 -12.63
N THR A 45 3.96 -17.27 -11.94
CA THR A 45 3.50 -18.67 -11.97
C THR A 45 2.14 -18.74 -12.63
N CYS A 46 1.91 -19.79 -13.42
CA CYS A 46 0.63 -20.01 -14.12
C CYS A 46 -0.11 -21.18 -13.49
N GLU A 47 -1.43 -21.25 -13.68
CA GLU A 47 -2.25 -22.40 -13.27
C GLU A 47 -2.17 -22.70 -11.76
N VAL A 48 -2.22 -21.65 -10.95
CA VAL A 48 -2.04 -21.71 -9.49
C VAL A 48 -3.39 -21.70 -8.79
N SER A 49 -3.55 -22.57 -7.79
CA SER A 49 -4.74 -22.54 -6.95
C SER A 49 -4.70 -21.37 -5.96
N PRO A 50 -5.78 -20.59 -5.81
CA PRO A 50 -5.89 -19.66 -4.70
C PRO A 50 -5.79 -20.40 -3.39
N ASP A 51 -6.59 -21.45 -3.21
CA ASP A 51 -6.90 -22.09 -1.93
C ASP A 51 -6.48 -23.55 -1.75
N GLY A 52 -5.55 -24.01 -2.58
CA GLY A 52 -5.19 -25.42 -2.63
C GLY A 52 -6.31 -26.32 -3.18
N SER A 53 -7.42 -25.74 -3.63
CA SER A 53 -8.48 -26.46 -4.33
C SER A 53 -8.10 -26.80 -5.77
N ARG A 54 -9.01 -27.46 -6.49
CA ARG A 54 -8.85 -27.73 -7.93
C ARG A 54 -9.02 -26.48 -8.80
N ARG A 55 -9.54 -25.38 -8.24
CA ARG A 55 -9.65 -24.12 -8.95
C ARG A 55 -8.26 -23.55 -9.16
N ARG A 56 -8.03 -22.98 -10.33
CA ARG A 56 -6.77 -22.36 -10.73
C ARG A 56 -7.10 -21.01 -11.30
N VAL A 57 -6.18 -20.07 -11.13
CA VAL A 57 -6.14 -18.85 -11.92
C VAL A 57 -5.09 -18.96 -12.99
N ASP A 58 -5.25 -18.14 -14.01
CA ASP A 58 -4.36 -18.16 -15.16
C ASP A 58 -2.94 -17.78 -14.77
N MET A 59 -2.75 -16.69 -14.03
CA MET A 59 -1.42 -16.26 -13.56
C MET A 59 -1.43 -15.65 -12.16
N VAL A 60 -0.30 -15.78 -11.47
CA VAL A 60 -0.01 -15.12 -10.19
C VAL A 60 1.41 -14.58 -10.22
N VAL A 61 1.57 -13.32 -9.86
CA VAL A 61 2.87 -12.73 -9.52
C VAL A 61 3.09 -12.88 -8.03
N LYS A 62 4.23 -13.45 -7.64
CA LYS A 62 4.63 -13.65 -6.25
C LYS A 62 5.95 -12.96 -5.97
N ARG A 63 6.15 -12.52 -4.74
CA ARG A 63 7.42 -11.99 -4.23
C ARG A 63 7.99 -12.90 -3.16
N TYR A 64 9.29 -13.15 -3.29
CA TYR A 64 10.09 -13.90 -2.34
C TYR A 64 10.60 -12.97 -1.23
N ASP A 65 10.36 -13.36 0.01
CA ASP A 65 10.98 -12.75 1.18
C ASP A 65 12.14 -13.63 1.66
N MET A 66 13.35 -13.16 1.41
CA MET A 66 14.59 -13.84 1.82
C MET A 66 14.73 -13.97 3.34
N ASN A 67 14.18 -13.05 4.12
CA ASN A 67 14.35 -13.05 5.58
C ASN A 67 13.49 -14.11 6.25
N HIS A 68 12.32 -14.40 5.68
CA HIS A 68 11.34 -15.35 6.23
C HIS A 68 11.21 -16.64 5.41
N HIS A 69 11.90 -16.72 4.27
CA HIS A 69 11.79 -17.83 3.30
C HIS A 69 10.33 -18.09 2.87
N THR A 70 9.59 -17.03 2.56
CA THR A 70 8.18 -17.10 2.16
C THR A 70 7.96 -16.53 0.76
N MET A 71 6.91 -17.01 0.09
CA MET A 71 6.41 -16.44 -1.15
C MET A 71 5.03 -15.85 -0.92
N SER A 72 4.88 -14.54 -1.13
CA SER A 72 3.61 -13.83 -0.99
C SER A 72 3.04 -13.49 -2.36
N ALA A 73 1.75 -13.74 -2.58
CA ALA A 73 1.06 -13.27 -3.77
C ALA A 73 0.99 -11.75 -3.78
N LEU A 74 1.25 -11.14 -4.94
CA LEU A 74 1.15 -9.70 -5.17
C LEU A 74 -0.02 -9.37 -6.11
N LEU A 75 -0.11 -10.08 -7.23
CA LEU A 75 -1.08 -9.83 -8.29
C LEU A 75 -1.66 -11.15 -8.78
N TRP A 76 -3.00 -11.24 -8.80
CA TRP A 76 -3.74 -12.33 -9.42
C TRP A 76 -4.28 -11.90 -10.77
N VAL A 77 -4.17 -12.77 -11.77
CA VAL A 77 -4.61 -12.45 -13.13
C VAL A 77 -5.55 -13.53 -13.64
N GLU A 78 -6.70 -13.09 -14.14
CA GLU A 78 -7.67 -13.93 -14.85
C GLU A 78 -7.80 -13.43 -16.29
N CYS A 79 -7.84 -14.36 -17.23
CA CYS A 79 -7.85 -14.12 -18.66
C CYS A 79 -9.11 -14.70 -19.30
N LYS A 80 -9.52 -14.06 -20.39
CA LYS A 80 -10.45 -14.61 -21.37
C LYS A 80 -9.94 -14.34 -22.77
N ARG A 81 -10.36 -15.19 -23.70
CA ARG A 81 -10.26 -14.91 -25.14
C ARG A 81 -10.92 -13.56 -25.52
N PRO A 82 -10.54 -12.92 -26.62
CA PRO A 82 -11.09 -11.62 -27.06
C PRO A 82 -12.63 -11.49 -27.02
N GLY A 83 -13.35 -12.53 -27.45
CA GLY A 83 -14.82 -12.60 -27.43
C GLY A 83 -15.43 -13.05 -26.10
N GLY A 84 -14.61 -13.33 -25.08
CA GLY A 84 -15.04 -13.86 -23.80
C GLY A 84 -15.77 -12.86 -22.92
N SER A 85 -16.50 -13.34 -21.91
CA SER A 85 -17.36 -12.51 -21.06
C SER A 85 -16.56 -11.69 -20.04
N VAL A 86 -16.71 -10.36 -20.10
CA VAL A 86 -16.12 -9.43 -19.13
C VAL A 86 -16.70 -9.67 -17.73
N ARG A 87 -18.01 -9.98 -17.64
CA ARG A 87 -18.63 -10.30 -16.36
C ARG A 87 -17.99 -11.52 -15.72
N GLU A 88 -17.84 -12.59 -16.50
CA GLU A 88 -17.28 -13.85 -15.98
C GLU A 88 -15.85 -13.65 -15.50
N VAL A 89 -14.99 -12.95 -16.25
CA VAL A 89 -13.59 -12.75 -15.84
C VAL A 89 -13.48 -11.91 -14.56
N GLU A 90 -14.33 -10.89 -14.39
CA GLU A 90 -14.35 -10.07 -13.18
C GLU A 90 -14.94 -10.83 -11.97
N GLU A 91 -15.97 -11.65 -12.17
CA GLU A 91 -16.51 -12.53 -11.12
C GLU A 91 -15.46 -13.58 -10.69
N GLN A 92 -14.71 -14.13 -11.65
CA GLN A 92 -13.63 -15.08 -11.39
C GLN A 92 -12.50 -14.43 -10.60
N ALA A 93 -12.06 -13.23 -11.00
CA ALA A 93 -11.03 -12.49 -10.29
C ALA A 93 -11.46 -12.07 -8.88
N LEU A 94 -12.72 -11.66 -8.69
CA LEU A 94 -13.26 -11.34 -7.38
C LEU A 94 -13.30 -12.56 -6.45
N ASP A 95 -13.75 -13.72 -6.94
CA ASP A 95 -13.76 -14.97 -6.15
C ASP A 95 -12.32 -15.41 -5.79
N ALA A 96 -11.38 -15.32 -6.73
CA ALA A 96 -9.98 -15.65 -6.48
C ALA A 96 -9.34 -14.70 -5.44
N ALA A 97 -9.60 -13.39 -5.54
CA ALA A 97 -9.10 -12.39 -4.60
C ALA A 97 -9.60 -12.65 -3.18
N LYS A 98 -10.91 -12.90 -3.02
CA LYS A 98 -11.53 -13.23 -1.74
C LYS A 98 -10.85 -14.42 -1.07
N ARG A 99 -10.72 -15.52 -1.82
CA ARG A 99 -10.10 -16.76 -1.31
C ARG A 99 -8.66 -16.55 -0.89
N CYS A 100 -7.86 -15.87 -1.72
CA CYS A 100 -6.45 -15.60 -1.40
C CYS A 100 -6.34 -14.74 -0.13
N VAL A 101 -7.10 -13.65 -0.06
CA VAL A 101 -7.11 -12.77 1.10
C VAL A 101 -7.50 -13.49 2.38
N ASP A 102 -8.54 -14.33 2.36
CA ASP A 102 -9.04 -15.01 3.55
C ASP A 102 -8.06 -16.05 4.10
N MET A 103 -7.33 -16.73 3.24
CA MET A 103 -6.42 -17.82 3.62
C MET A 103 -5.02 -17.38 3.98
N ASP A 104 -4.48 -16.40 3.23
CA ASP A 104 -3.17 -15.82 3.54
C ASP A 104 -3.28 -14.70 4.59
N ASP A 105 -4.50 -14.46 5.08
CA ASP A 105 -4.90 -13.42 6.03
C ASP A 105 -4.38 -12.04 5.63
N LEU A 106 -4.62 -11.66 4.37
CA LEU A 106 -4.16 -10.39 3.81
C LEU A 106 -5.19 -9.28 4.04
N LEU A 107 -4.74 -8.03 4.11
CA LEU A 107 -5.63 -6.88 4.17
C LEU A 107 -6.22 -6.55 2.79
N PHE A 108 -5.46 -6.84 1.73
CA PHE A 108 -5.81 -6.57 0.34
C PHE A 108 -5.04 -7.45 -0.63
N ILE A 109 -5.42 -7.42 -1.91
CA ILE A 109 -4.64 -8.00 -3.02
C ILE A 109 -4.91 -7.22 -4.31
N TYR A 110 -3.91 -7.15 -5.20
CA TYR A 110 -4.13 -6.61 -6.55
C TYR A 110 -4.67 -7.71 -7.47
N THR A 111 -5.57 -7.33 -8.37
CA THR A 111 -6.00 -8.22 -9.46
C THR A 111 -5.94 -7.53 -10.81
N MET A 112 -5.75 -8.33 -11.86
CA MET A 112 -5.87 -7.89 -13.25
C MET A 112 -6.81 -8.84 -13.96
N THR A 113 -7.72 -8.29 -14.75
CA THR A 113 -8.58 -9.06 -15.64
C THR A 113 -8.23 -8.71 -17.07
N THR A 114 -8.23 -9.71 -17.95
CA THR A 114 -7.94 -9.47 -19.36
C THR A 114 -8.98 -10.14 -20.24
N VAL A 115 -9.26 -9.50 -21.38
CA VAL A 115 -10.10 -10.03 -22.44
C VAL A 115 -9.38 -9.78 -23.75
N GLY A 116 -8.81 -10.84 -24.32
CA GLY A 116 -7.82 -10.70 -25.38
C GLY A 116 -6.57 -10.00 -24.88
N VAL A 117 -6.13 -8.98 -25.62
CA VAL A 117 -5.00 -8.10 -25.28
C VAL A 117 -5.44 -6.81 -24.60
N SER A 118 -6.72 -6.70 -24.22
CA SER A 118 -7.20 -5.59 -23.40
C SER A 118 -7.22 -6.00 -21.92
N PHE A 119 -6.95 -5.06 -21.03
CA PHE A 119 -6.84 -5.31 -19.60
C PHE A 119 -7.62 -4.29 -18.77
N ARG A 120 -7.85 -4.68 -17.52
CA ARG A 120 -8.29 -3.79 -16.46
C ARG A 120 -7.64 -4.22 -15.14
N VAL A 121 -7.21 -3.25 -14.35
CA VAL A 121 -6.54 -3.52 -13.08
C VAL A 121 -7.41 -3.10 -11.92
N TRP A 122 -7.33 -3.86 -10.84
CA TRP A 122 -8.19 -3.73 -9.68
C TRP A 122 -7.42 -3.89 -8.38
N PHE A 123 -8.10 -3.45 -7.35
CA PHE A 123 -7.71 -3.57 -5.98
C PHE A 123 -8.86 -4.22 -5.20
N TYR A 124 -8.56 -5.28 -4.45
CA TYR A 124 -9.53 -5.91 -3.55
C TYR A 124 -9.10 -5.67 -2.11
N GLU A 125 -9.99 -5.08 -1.29
CA GLU A 125 -9.80 -4.93 0.16
C GLU A 125 -10.71 -5.90 0.91
N LYS A 126 -10.17 -6.57 1.95
CA LYS A 126 -10.91 -7.50 2.81
C LYS A 126 -12.19 -6.88 3.39
N THR A 127 -12.12 -5.61 3.80
CA THR A 127 -13.23 -4.89 4.45
C THR A 127 -14.30 -4.43 3.46
N ALA A 128 -13.92 -4.06 2.24
CA ALA A 128 -14.83 -3.59 1.21
C ALA A 128 -15.56 -4.74 0.50
N ASN A 129 -14.92 -5.90 0.42
CA ASN A 129 -15.45 -7.12 -0.19
C ASN A 129 -15.86 -6.96 -1.68
N GLU A 130 -15.22 -6.05 -2.39
CA GLU A 130 -15.47 -5.69 -3.79
C GLU A 130 -14.16 -5.44 -4.55
N LEU A 131 -14.19 -5.58 -5.88
CA LEU A 131 -13.12 -5.08 -6.74
C LEU A 131 -13.29 -3.58 -6.94
N ARG A 132 -12.25 -2.81 -6.62
CA ARG A 132 -12.17 -1.38 -6.93
C ARG A 132 -11.26 -1.18 -8.13
N ALA A 133 -11.77 -0.51 -9.14
CA ALA A 133 -11.00 -0.25 -10.35
C ALA A 133 -9.81 0.68 -10.02
N PHE A 134 -8.62 0.31 -10.49
CA PHE A 134 -7.42 1.14 -10.37
C PHE A 134 -7.50 2.38 -11.26
N HIS A 135 -8.21 2.24 -12.39
CA HIS A 135 -8.41 3.29 -13.39
C HIS A 135 -9.83 3.21 -13.97
N GLY A 136 -10.25 4.29 -14.62
CA GLY A 136 -11.58 4.39 -15.21
C GLY A 136 -12.68 4.50 -14.15
N GLN A 137 -13.89 4.12 -14.53
CA GLN A 137 -15.06 4.14 -13.68
C GLN A 137 -15.12 2.89 -12.80
N SER A 138 -15.87 2.92 -11.69
CA SER A 138 -16.11 1.74 -10.83
C SER A 138 -17.19 0.79 -11.39
N SER A 139 -17.50 0.84 -12.68
CA SER A 139 -18.53 0.00 -13.30
C SER A 139 -18.06 -1.47 -13.35
N PHE A 140 -18.95 -2.39 -12.96
CA PHE A 140 -18.72 -3.83 -13.06
C PHE A 140 -19.18 -4.35 -14.43
N ALA A 141 -18.42 -5.28 -14.99
CA ALA A 141 -18.67 -5.93 -16.27
C ALA A 141 -18.75 -4.97 -17.48
N ASP A 142 -18.01 -3.87 -17.45
CA ASP A 142 -18.02 -2.85 -18.50
C ASP A 142 -16.80 -2.97 -19.41
N ARG A 143 -17.03 -3.50 -20.62
CA ARG A 143 -15.99 -3.69 -21.63
C ARG A 143 -15.33 -2.37 -22.05
N SER A 144 -16.04 -1.24 -22.00
CA SER A 144 -15.49 0.05 -22.41
C SER A 144 -14.39 0.57 -21.48
N GLN A 145 -14.28 0.00 -20.27
CA GLN A 145 -13.22 0.34 -19.31
C GLN A 145 -11.94 -0.49 -19.51
N TYR A 146 -11.94 -1.47 -20.41
CA TYR A 146 -10.74 -2.25 -20.71
C TYR A 146 -9.86 -1.47 -21.68
N ILE A 147 -8.59 -1.37 -21.34
CA ILE A 147 -7.60 -0.63 -22.12
C ILE A 147 -6.88 -1.64 -22.99
N ASP A 148 -6.82 -1.35 -24.29
CA ASP A 148 -6.03 -2.15 -25.22
C ASP A 148 -4.53 -1.96 -24.97
N ALA A 149 -3.76 -3.04 -25.00
CA ALA A 149 -2.32 -3.02 -24.72
C ALA A 149 -1.50 -2.14 -25.69
N ASP A 150 -1.95 -1.96 -26.94
CA ASP A 150 -1.27 -1.10 -27.90
C ASP A 150 -1.81 0.34 -27.92
N SER A 151 -2.80 0.64 -27.07
CA SER A 151 -3.36 1.99 -26.98
C SER A 151 -2.44 2.98 -26.29
N GLU A 152 -2.69 4.27 -26.50
CA GLU A 152 -1.99 5.31 -25.76
C GLU A 152 -2.27 5.25 -24.25
N ASP A 153 -3.43 4.78 -23.82
CA ASP A 153 -3.84 4.70 -22.41
C ASP A 153 -3.17 3.55 -21.64
N ALA A 154 -2.48 2.64 -22.34
CA ALA A 154 -1.82 1.48 -21.75
C ALA A 154 -0.70 1.85 -20.73
N TRP A 155 -0.25 3.10 -20.70
CA TRP A 155 0.71 3.65 -19.74
C TRP A 155 0.30 3.43 -18.27
N VAL A 156 -1.00 3.24 -18.00
CA VAL A 156 -1.51 3.00 -16.66
C VAL A 156 -1.05 1.65 -16.07
N LEU A 157 -0.79 0.64 -16.91
CA LEU A 157 -0.39 -0.68 -16.42
C LEU A 157 1.02 -0.66 -15.80
N PRO A 158 2.07 -0.11 -16.45
CA PRO A 158 3.37 0.07 -15.81
C PRO A 158 3.28 0.82 -14.48
N LEU A 159 2.48 1.90 -14.39
CA LEU A 159 2.28 2.63 -13.15
C LEU A 159 1.70 1.74 -12.04
N CYS A 160 0.69 0.94 -12.38
CA CYS A 160 0.10 0.00 -11.43
C CYS A 160 1.09 -1.09 -11.00
N LEU A 161 1.88 -1.65 -11.93
CA LEU A 161 2.86 -2.68 -11.62
C LEU A 161 4.00 -2.16 -10.73
N GLU A 162 4.37 -0.89 -10.84
CA GLU A 162 5.29 -0.26 -9.88
C GLU A 162 4.70 -0.18 -8.47
N MET A 163 3.39 0.08 -8.34
CA MET A 163 2.71 -0.02 -7.04
C MET A 163 2.71 -1.46 -6.53
N VAL A 164 2.39 -2.44 -7.37
CA VAL A 164 2.45 -3.87 -7.01
C VAL A 164 3.84 -4.27 -6.49
N LYS A 165 4.92 -3.73 -7.08
CA LYS A 165 6.30 -4.00 -6.66
C LYS A 165 6.65 -3.35 -5.30
N THR A 166 6.14 -2.15 -5.04
CA THR A 166 6.53 -1.31 -3.89
C THR A 166 5.62 -1.49 -2.67
N GLU A 167 4.36 -1.85 -2.88
CA GLU A 167 3.32 -1.95 -1.84
C GLU A 167 2.82 -3.40 -1.73
N ALA A 168 3.62 -4.26 -1.10
CA ALA A 168 3.24 -5.66 -0.93
C ALA A 168 1.99 -5.80 -0.02
N PRO A 169 1.04 -6.69 -0.36
CA PRO A 169 -0.07 -7.07 0.51
C PRO A 169 0.37 -7.36 1.94
N LEU A 170 -0.21 -6.60 2.87
CA LEU A 170 0.06 -6.75 4.29
C LEU A 170 -0.82 -7.85 4.88
N ARG A 171 -0.27 -8.61 5.83
CA ARG A 171 -1.07 -9.54 6.64
C ARG A 171 -1.80 -8.80 7.76
N ASP A 172 -2.99 -9.26 8.08
CA ASP A 172 -3.68 -8.86 9.30
C ASP A 172 -2.89 -9.39 10.51
N ALA A 173 -2.67 -8.54 11.51
CA ALA A 173 -1.91 -8.95 12.68
C ALA A 173 -2.84 -9.75 13.60
N PRO A 174 -2.45 -10.96 14.04
CA PRO A 174 -3.28 -11.72 14.97
C PRO A 174 -3.53 -10.90 16.23
N THR A 175 -4.80 -10.77 16.62
CA THR A 175 -5.17 -10.13 17.88
C THR A 175 -4.63 -10.98 19.03
N LEU A 176 -3.60 -10.49 19.71
CA LEU A 176 -3.10 -11.14 20.91
C LEU A 176 -4.19 -11.04 21.98
N PRO A 177 -4.63 -12.16 22.58
CA PRO A 177 -5.53 -12.11 23.70
C PRO A 177 -4.86 -11.29 24.80
N SER A 178 -5.53 -10.23 25.26
CA SER A 178 -5.09 -9.46 26.40
C SER A 178 -5.04 -10.39 27.60
N GLN A 179 -3.83 -10.75 28.05
CA GLN A 179 -3.68 -11.45 29.32
C GLN A 179 -4.22 -10.51 30.41
N SER A 180 -5.28 -10.93 31.09
CA SER A 180 -5.73 -10.27 32.30
C SER A 180 -4.62 -10.38 33.34
N LEU A 181 -4.20 -9.23 33.89
CA LEU A 181 -3.19 -9.11 34.95
C LEU A 181 -3.57 -9.81 36.28
N GLY A 182 -4.66 -10.59 36.30
CA GLY A 182 -5.21 -11.26 37.48
C GLY A 182 -4.55 -12.59 37.83
N ASP A 183 -3.83 -13.22 36.90
CA ASP A 183 -3.26 -14.57 37.12
C ASP A 183 -1.81 -14.56 37.64
N LEU A 184 -1.24 -13.38 37.94
CA LEU A 184 0.06 -13.27 38.62
C LEU A 184 -0.03 -13.26 40.15
N GLN A 185 -1.21 -13.45 40.72
CA GLN A 185 -1.41 -13.56 42.18
C GLN A 185 -2.05 -14.90 42.54
N GLY A 186 -1.23 -15.94 42.70
CA GLY A 186 -1.55 -17.00 43.65
C GLY A 186 -1.18 -18.42 43.22
N VAL A 187 0.06 -18.83 43.50
CA VAL A 187 0.49 -20.07 44.21
C VAL A 187 1.95 -19.77 44.60
N GLY A 188 2.41 -19.73 45.84
CA GLY A 188 2.20 -20.68 46.94
C GLY A 188 3.55 -21.34 47.27
N THR A 189 4.34 -20.65 48.09
CA THR A 189 5.38 -21.10 49.05
C THR A 189 5.82 -22.57 49.05
N SER A 190 7.13 -22.84 48.90
CA SER A 190 7.92 -23.64 49.88
C SER A 190 9.44 -23.77 49.56
N GLN A 191 10.23 -23.46 50.60
CA GLN A 191 11.50 -24.05 51.04
C GLN A 191 12.84 -23.72 50.33
N GLN A 192 13.64 -22.93 51.08
CA GLN A 192 15.11 -22.87 51.13
C GLN A 192 15.71 -24.22 51.61
N PRO A 193 17.01 -24.54 51.36
CA PRO A 193 18.10 -23.92 52.14
C PRO A 193 19.48 -23.74 51.44
N GLY A 194 20.30 -22.83 52.00
CA GLY A 194 21.78 -22.85 51.97
C GLY A 194 22.42 -21.86 50.98
N ALA A 195 22.76 -20.62 51.38
CA ALA A 195 24.02 -20.21 52.03
C ALA A 195 25.27 -20.26 51.12
N GLN A 196 25.72 -19.10 50.62
CA GLN A 196 27.02 -18.53 51.00
C GLN A 196 27.22 -17.12 50.42
N SER A 197 27.68 -16.26 51.32
CA SER A 197 28.07 -14.86 51.24
C SER A 197 29.35 -14.64 50.42
N GLN A 198 29.45 -13.47 49.77
CA GLN A 198 30.67 -12.65 49.85
C GLN A 198 30.42 -11.21 49.41
N ASP A 199 31.10 -10.32 50.13
CA ASP A 199 30.90 -8.88 50.27
C ASP A 199 31.44 -8.03 49.09
N ASP A 200 30.75 -6.89 48.88
CA ASP A 200 31.15 -5.50 48.56
C ASP A 200 32.66 -5.13 48.43
N PRO A 201 33.08 -3.92 47.94
CA PRO A 201 32.29 -2.77 47.47
C PRO A 201 32.84 -1.96 46.26
N SER A 202 32.02 -0.96 45.87
CA SER A 202 32.38 0.43 45.48
C SER A 202 33.06 0.74 44.14
N GLU A 203 32.42 1.58 43.30
CA GLU A 203 32.74 3.01 43.10
C GLU A 203 31.99 3.61 41.88
N GLN A 204 31.16 4.62 42.13
CA GLN A 204 30.91 5.77 41.23
C GLN A 204 31.92 6.88 41.60
N PRO A 205 32.03 8.05 40.91
CA PRO A 205 31.42 8.57 39.69
C PRO A 205 32.46 9.23 38.73
N THR A 206 31.99 9.90 37.66
CA THR A 206 32.57 11.04 36.89
C THR A 206 32.40 10.80 35.38
N SER A 207 32.27 11.76 34.47
CA SER A 207 31.84 13.17 34.45
C SER A 207 31.86 13.56 32.97
N SER A 208 30.95 14.43 32.52
CA SER A 208 31.13 15.45 31.45
C SER A 208 31.83 15.07 30.13
N SER A 209 31.15 15.26 28.98
CA SER A 209 31.46 16.34 28.01
C SER A 209 30.73 16.16 26.66
N ARG A 210 29.77 17.05 26.38
CA ARG A 210 29.49 17.62 25.04
C ARG A 210 30.21 18.99 25.00
N PRO A 211 30.62 19.57 23.86
CA PRO A 211 29.73 19.79 22.71
C PRO A 211 30.39 19.82 21.31
N HIS A 212 29.62 19.56 20.26
CA HIS A 212 29.77 20.30 19.00
C HIS A 212 28.40 20.59 18.39
N GLN A 213 28.01 21.86 18.52
CA GLN A 213 26.96 22.49 17.73
C GLN A 213 27.51 22.74 16.33
N GLN A 214 26.92 22.11 15.31
CA GLN A 214 26.99 22.59 13.94
C GLN A 214 25.86 23.59 13.72
N SER A 215 26.27 24.81 13.40
CA SER A 215 25.46 25.95 13.00
C SER A 215 24.77 25.67 11.66
N VAL A 216 23.45 25.90 11.62
CA VAL A 216 22.63 25.92 10.41
C VAL A 216 22.12 27.36 10.23
N PRO A 217 22.04 27.92 9.01
CA PRO A 217 21.92 29.36 8.80
C PRO A 217 20.58 29.92 9.29
N HIS A 218 20.68 31.05 9.97
CA HIS A 218 19.59 31.94 10.34
C HIS A 218 19.13 32.70 9.08
N MET A 219 17.92 32.44 8.59
CA MET A 219 17.23 33.36 7.69
C MET A 219 16.27 34.21 8.50
N GLU A 220 16.60 35.49 8.59
CA GLU A 220 15.73 36.56 9.08
C GLU A 220 14.47 36.64 8.19
N GLY A 221 13.31 36.54 8.83
CA GLY A 221 12.01 36.73 8.17
C GLY A 221 11.62 38.21 8.11
N PRO A 222 10.91 38.65 7.07
CA PRO A 222 10.40 40.01 6.97
C PRO A 222 9.19 40.22 7.88
N SER A 223 9.23 41.28 8.68
CA SER A 223 8.14 41.84 9.46
C SER A 223 6.93 42.16 8.57
N THR A 224 5.79 41.52 8.81
CA THR A 224 4.51 41.91 8.19
C THR A 224 3.32 41.72 9.14
N ASP A 225 2.41 42.67 9.04
CA ASP A 225 1.24 42.97 9.87
C ASP A 225 0.15 41.88 9.77
N HIS A 226 0.45 40.68 10.29
CA HIS A 226 -0.44 39.53 10.21
C HIS A 226 -1.41 39.47 11.38
N ALA A 227 -2.69 39.28 11.06
CA ALA A 227 -3.74 38.97 12.02
C ALA A 227 -3.30 37.79 12.93
N PRO A 228 -3.72 37.77 14.20
CA PRO A 228 -3.32 36.72 15.13
C PRO A 228 -3.68 35.33 14.58
N PRO A 229 -2.83 34.32 14.82
CA PRO A 229 -3.09 32.98 14.31
C PRO A 229 -4.39 32.40 14.88
N VAL A 230 -5.07 31.62 14.06
CA VAL A 230 -6.35 31.00 14.40
C VAL A 230 -6.15 29.51 14.60
N ARG A 231 -6.47 28.99 15.79
CA ARG A 231 -6.45 27.54 16.02
C ARG A 231 -7.68 26.89 15.41
N VAL A 232 -7.49 25.80 14.68
CA VAL A 232 -8.55 25.09 13.95
C VAL A 232 -8.59 23.63 14.34
N ARG A 233 -9.80 23.06 14.35
CA ARG A 233 -10.00 21.62 14.49
C ARG A 233 -9.78 20.94 13.15
N VAL A 234 -8.75 20.11 13.07
CA VAL A 234 -8.35 19.40 11.86
C VAL A 234 -8.86 17.95 11.92
N ARG A 235 -9.48 17.50 10.84
CA ARG A 235 -9.87 16.10 10.64
C ARG A 235 -8.90 15.44 9.66
N LEU A 236 -8.22 14.40 10.12
CA LEU A 236 -7.40 13.53 9.27
C LEU A 236 -8.31 12.51 8.56
N GLU A 237 -8.13 12.38 7.26
CA GLU A 237 -8.62 11.27 6.45
C GLU A 237 -7.40 10.46 5.99
N PRO A 238 -7.12 9.33 6.66
CA PRO A 238 -5.96 8.52 6.32
C PRO A 238 -6.17 7.89 4.95
N HIS A 239 -5.14 7.97 4.11
CA HIS A 239 -5.13 7.32 2.81
C HIS A 239 -3.90 6.43 2.73
N THR A 240 -4.09 5.21 2.27
CA THR A 240 -3.00 4.24 2.13
C THR A 240 -2.09 4.58 0.94
N PHE A 241 -2.65 5.17 -0.13
CA PHE A 241 -2.00 5.30 -1.44
C PHE A 241 -1.92 6.74 -1.98
N HIS A 242 -2.42 7.70 -1.22
CA HIS A 242 -2.28 9.14 -1.49
C HIS A 242 -1.82 9.82 -0.21
N PRO A 243 -1.22 11.02 -0.28
CA PRO A 243 -0.94 11.78 0.92
C PRO A 243 -2.21 11.92 1.76
N ASN A 244 -2.10 11.59 3.05
CA ASN A 244 -3.13 11.85 4.05
C ASN A 244 -3.74 13.23 3.84
N LYS A 245 -5.07 13.29 3.82
CA LYS A 245 -5.80 14.54 3.63
C LYS A 245 -6.22 15.09 4.98
N TYR A 246 -6.05 16.39 5.14
CA TYR A 246 -6.42 17.13 6.35
C TYR A 246 -7.47 18.15 5.99
N PHE A 247 -8.59 18.10 6.70
CA PHE A 247 -9.73 18.96 6.49
C PHE A 247 -9.97 19.86 7.69
N PHE A 248 -10.20 21.15 7.45
CA PHE A 248 -10.60 22.10 8.51
C PHE A 248 -11.50 23.20 7.95
N LYS A 249 -12.23 23.91 8.82
CA LYS A 249 -13.04 25.08 8.42
C LYS A 249 -12.24 26.36 8.62
N ASP A 250 -12.17 27.20 7.58
CA ASP A 250 -11.55 28.52 7.68
C ASP A 250 -12.43 29.53 8.44
N ILE A 251 -11.91 30.74 8.67
CA ILE A 251 -12.65 31.82 9.37
C ILE A 251 -13.95 32.25 8.67
N ARG A 252 -14.16 31.85 7.40
CA ARG A 252 -15.41 32.08 6.66
C ARG A 252 -16.33 30.86 6.66
N GLY A 253 -15.98 29.82 7.43
CA GLY A 253 -16.71 28.56 7.51
C GLY A 253 -16.50 27.62 6.32
N LYS A 254 -15.62 27.96 5.36
CA LYS A 254 -15.36 27.13 4.18
C LYS A 254 -14.41 25.99 4.54
N THR A 255 -14.77 24.76 4.16
CA THR A 255 -13.89 23.60 4.31
C THR A 255 -12.68 23.75 3.38
N ARG A 256 -11.50 23.54 3.95
CA ARG A 256 -10.21 23.44 3.25
C ARG A 256 -9.77 22.00 3.26
N GLU A 257 -9.24 21.56 2.13
CA GLU A 257 -8.56 20.29 1.96
C GLU A 257 -7.07 20.60 1.77
N THR A 258 -6.23 19.90 2.53
CA THR A 258 -4.78 20.07 2.53
C THR A 258 -4.10 18.71 2.67
N THR A 259 -2.81 18.64 2.35
CA THR A 259 -1.94 17.48 2.58
C THR A 259 -0.85 17.88 3.56
N ARG A 260 -0.09 16.91 4.10
CA ARG A 260 1.01 17.21 5.03
C ARG A 260 2.00 18.26 4.49
N LYS A 261 2.27 18.28 3.17
CA LYS A 261 3.21 19.20 2.53
C LYS A 261 2.79 20.67 2.63
N ASP A 262 1.51 20.94 2.84
CA ASP A 262 0.96 22.29 2.95
C ASP A 262 1.15 22.90 4.36
N TRP A 263 1.60 22.09 5.33
CA TRP A 263 1.81 22.49 6.72
C TRP A 263 3.29 22.66 7.04
N SER A 264 3.62 23.60 7.92
CA SER A 264 4.98 23.89 8.37
C SER A 264 5.05 24.05 9.88
N HIS A 265 6.17 23.66 10.48
CA HIS A 265 6.39 23.91 11.90
C HIS A 265 6.69 25.38 12.16
N ILE A 266 6.01 25.97 13.13
CA ILE A 266 6.31 27.27 13.70
C ILE A 266 6.62 27.13 15.19
N LYS A 267 7.26 28.15 15.77
CA LYS A 267 7.47 28.24 17.21
C LYS A 267 6.58 29.34 17.77
N LEU A 268 5.58 28.98 18.55
CA LEU A 268 4.65 29.91 19.19
C LEU A 268 4.68 29.67 20.70
N ASP A 269 4.95 30.72 21.48
CA ASP A 269 5.10 30.66 22.94
C ASP A 269 6.06 29.55 23.44
N GLY A 270 7.15 29.35 22.69
CA GLY A 270 8.16 28.34 23.00
C GLY A 270 7.79 26.91 22.57
N LYS A 271 6.56 26.66 22.14
CA LYS A 271 6.07 25.35 21.67
C LYS A 271 6.16 25.24 20.14
N LYS A 272 6.50 24.05 19.65
CA LYS A 272 6.42 23.74 18.21
C LYS A 272 5.00 23.39 17.87
N GLU A 273 4.43 24.06 16.87
CA GLU A 273 3.05 23.88 16.43
C GLU A 273 3.03 23.76 14.89
N TRP A 274 2.07 23.01 14.34
CA TRP A 274 1.86 22.91 12.90
C TRP A 274 0.99 24.07 12.41
N ALA A 275 1.46 24.77 11.38
CA ALA A 275 0.79 25.91 10.79
C ALA A 275 0.58 25.77 9.29
N TYR A 276 -0.62 26.15 8.83
CA TYR A 276 -0.96 26.30 7.42
C TYR A 276 -1.14 27.79 7.10
N TRP A 277 -0.48 28.25 6.03
CA TRP A 277 -0.48 29.65 5.62
C TRP A 277 -1.53 29.90 4.53
N GLY A 278 -2.67 30.48 4.93
CA GLY A 278 -3.63 31.03 3.98
C GLY A 278 -3.18 32.40 3.45
N LYS A 279 -3.94 32.97 2.51
CA LYS A 279 -3.61 34.28 1.88
C LYS A 279 -3.41 35.44 2.88
N LYS A 280 -4.13 35.44 4.01
CA LYS A 280 -4.11 36.54 5.00
C LYS A 280 -4.11 36.05 6.45
N THR A 281 -4.16 34.74 6.67
CA THR A 281 -4.40 34.15 7.99
C THR A 281 -3.56 32.90 8.13
N MET A 282 -2.87 32.80 9.26
CA MET A 282 -2.17 31.60 9.69
C MET A 282 -3.11 30.74 10.53
N TYR A 283 -3.21 29.45 10.18
CA TYR A 283 -4.04 28.49 10.90
C TYR A 283 -3.16 27.51 11.66
N ILE A 284 -3.44 27.28 12.94
CA ILE A 284 -2.70 26.34 13.79
C ILE A 284 -3.53 25.08 13.98
N SER A 285 -2.94 23.92 13.73
CA SER A 285 -3.59 22.62 13.93
C SER A 285 -3.81 22.31 15.41
N ASP A 286 -4.88 21.56 15.73
CA ASP A 286 -5.11 20.97 17.06
C ASP A 286 -4.60 19.52 17.17
N ILE A 287 -4.14 18.93 16.07
CA ILE A 287 -3.51 17.61 16.00
C ILE A 287 -2.12 17.68 15.37
N ASP A 288 -1.32 16.64 15.57
CA ASP A 288 -0.09 16.46 14.80
C ASP A 288 -0.38 16.09 13.34
N ILE A 289 0.36 16.74 12.43
CA ILE A 289 0.28 16.49 10.99
C ILE A 289 1.41 15.52 10.61
N VAL A 290 1.07 14.23 10.51
CA VAL A 290 1.99 13.10 10.22
C VAL A 290 2.05 12.71 8.75
#